data_AF-A0A7Y3L5D8-F1
#
_entry.id   AF-A0A7Y3L5D8-F1
#
_cell.length_a   1.000
_cell.length_b   1.000
_cell.length_c   1.000
_cell.angle_alpha   90.00
_cell.angle_beta   90.00
_cell.angle_gamma   90.00
#
_symmetry.space_group_name_H-M   'P 1'
#
loop_
_entity.id
_entity.type
_entity.pdbx_description
1 polymer ?
#
loop_
_entity_poly.entity_id
_entity_poly.type
_entity_poly.pdbx_seq_one_letter_code
_entity_poly.pdbx_strand_id
1 'polypeptide(L)'
;MSKFHRDQWDSTAALLVDHSAPECREAVWTQALAFINAGHHDDAHLVASVLVVESDGRVLFARHRRYGQWGPIGGHSESGDASLSTSAARELLEEAVLVARVHPAPIDVRLSSCRCRTAT
;
A
#
# COMPACT_ATOMS: atom_id res chain seq x y z
N MET A 1 15.09 14.79 -8.97
CA MET A 1 13.66 15.14 -8.80
C MET A 1 13.01 14.03 -7.98
N SER A 2 13.13 14.09 -6.65
CA SER A 2 12.42 13.15 -5.77
C SER A 2 10.98 13.63 -5.64
N LYS A 3 10.04 12.93 -6.29
CA LYS A 3 8.60 13.24 -6.28
C LYS A 3 7.90 12.51 -5.13
N PHE A 4 8.44 12.55 -3.92
CA PHE A 4 7.75 12.00 -2.75
C PHE A 4 7.45 13.11 -1.75
N HIS A 5 6.16 13.31 -1.50
CA HIS A 5 5.69 14.33 -0.58
C HIS A 5 5.81 13.77 0.84
N ARG A 6 6.46 14.52 1.74
CA ARG A 6 6.66 14.17 3.16
C ARG A 6 5.37 13.67 3.82
N ASP A 7 4.25 14.29 3.45
CA ASP A 7 2.91 13.99 3.95
C ASP A 7 2.47 12.53 3.77
N GLN A 8 2.90 11.84 2.70
CA GLN A 8 2.51 10.44 2.47
C GLN A 8 3.24 9.47 3.39
N TRP A 9 4.52 9.73 3.64
CA TRP A 9 5.33 8.98 4.60
C TRP A 9 4.83 9.23 6.02
N ASP A 10 4.52 10.49 6.36
CA ASP A 10 3.96 10.86 7.65
C ASP A 10 2.58 10.22 7.87
N SER A 11 1.71 10.23 6.85
CA SER A 11 0.41 9.55 6.90
C SER A 11 0.56 8.03 7.09
N THR A 12 1.55 7.42 6.45
CA THR A 12 1.82 5.98 6.62
C THR A 12 2.33 5.66 8.01
N ALA A 13 3.23 6.50 8.56
CA ALA A 13 3.69 6.36 9.94
C ALA A 13 2.52 6.48 10.93
N ALA A 14 1.67 7.49 10.76
CA ALA A 14 0.48 7.67 11.59
C ALA A 14 -0.45 6.44 11.53
N LEU A 15 -0.71 5.92 10.32
CA LEU A 15 -1.52 4.72 10.13
C LEU A 15 -0.98 3.51 10.90
N LEU A 16 0.34 3.29 10.90
CA LEU A 16 0.96 2.17 11.59
C LEU A 16 1.09 2.40 13.11
N VAL A 17 1.15 3.65 13.57
CA VAL A 17 1.16 4.00 15.01
C VAL A 17 -0.24 3.86 15.61
N ASP A 18 -1.26 4.28 14.87
CA ASP A 18 -2.65 4.29 15.34
C ASP A 18 -3.29 2.89 15.37
N HIS A 19 -2.63 1.89 14.78
CA HIS A 19 -3.13 0.52 14.71
C HIS A 19 -2.11 -0.48 15.23
N SER A 20 -2.60 -1.45 16.01
CA SER A 20 -1.80 -2.59 16.42
C SER A 20 -1.43 -3.46 15.23
N ALA A 21 -0.21 -3.98 15.24
CA ALA A 21 0.18 -5.01 14.30
C ALA A 21 -0.72 -6.25 14.46
N PRO A 22 -1.07 -6.94 13.36
CA PRO A 22 -1.64 -8.27 13.43
C PRO A 22 -0.69 -9.21 14.18
N GLU A 23 -1.26 -10.24 14.80
CA GLU A 23 -0.50 -11.28 15.50
C GLU A 23 0.62 -11.85 14.60
N CYS A 24 1.81 -12.01 15.15
CA CYS A 24 3.02 -12.48 14.45
C CYS A 24 3.58 -11.53 13.38
N ARG A 25 3.05 -10.31 13.23
CA ARG A 25 3.55 -9.29 12.29
C ARG A 25 4.26 -8.13 12.97
N GLU A 26 4.40 -8.16 14.30
CA GLU A 26 4.96 -7.09 15.15
C GLU A 26 6.37 -6.68 14.72
N ALA A 27 7.20 -7.66 14.36
CA ALA A 27 8.56 -7.41 13.89
C ALA A 27 8.58 -6.61 12.58
N VAL A 28 7.69 -6.93 11.63
CA VAL A 28 7.61 -6.22 10.35
C VAL A 28 7.00 -4.84 10.52
N TRP A 29 6.02 -4.69 11.41
CA TRP A 29 5.47 -3.38 11.79
C TRP A 29 6.54 -2.45 12.35
N THR A 30 7.33 -2.98 13.29
CA THR A 30 8.44 -2.25 13.93
C THR A 30 9.50 -1.85 12.89
N GLN A 31 9.86 -2.77 11.99
CA GLN A 31 10.82 -2.48 10.91
C GLN A 31 10.27 -1.44 9.93
N ALA A 32 8.99 -1.49 9.58
CA ALA A 32 8.35 -0.53 8.70
C ALA A 32 8.36 0.87 9.32
N LEU A 33 7.94 1.01 10.58
CA LEU A 33 8.01 2.26 11.32
C LEU A 33 9.43 2.80 11.43
N ALA A 34 10.40 1.95 11.77
CA ALA A 34 11.81 2.34 11.85
C ALA A 34 12.34 2.84 10.49
N PHE A 35 11.98 2.15 9.40
CA PHE A 35 12.35 2.55 8.05
C PHE A 35 11.75 3.91 7.68
N ILE A 36 10.44 4.09 7.88
CA ILE A 36 9.72 5.34 7.57
C ILE A 36 10.32 6.51 8.36
N ASN A 37 10.56 6.32 9.66
CA ASN A 37 11.08 7.35 10.56
C ASN A 37 12.57 7.68 10.33
N ALA A 38 13.33 6.81 9.65
CA ALA A 38 14.72 7.09 9.31
C ALA A 38 14.86 8.22 8.27
N GLY A 39 13.79 8.52 7.51
CA GLY A 39 13.70 9.71 6.65
C GLY A 39 14.57 9.72 5.38
N HIS A 40 15.29 8.64 5.07
CA HIS A 40 16.13 8.51 3.88
C HIS A 40 15.44 7.63 2.83
N HIS A 41 14.54 8.23 2.03
CA HIS A 41 13.63 7.53 1.11
C HIS A 41 13.95 7.72 -0.38
N ASP A 42 15.16 8.16 -0.72
CA ASP A 42 15.48 8.70 -2.06
C ASP A 42 15.23 7.71 -3.23
N ASP A 43 15.22 6.41 -2.96
CA ASP A 43 14.88 5.34 -3.92
C ASP A 43 13.74 4.43 -3.41
N ALA A 44 13.02 4.85 -2.37
CA ALA A 44 11.94 4.09 -1.78
C ALA A 44 10.59 4.53 -2.35
N HIS A 45 9.65 3.58 -2.41
CA HIS A 45 8.31 3.82 -2.92
C HIS A 45 7.27 3.29 -1.95
N LEU A 46 6.19 4.06 -1.77
CA LEU A 46 4.98 3.59 -1.10
C LEU A 46 4.05 2.96 -2.13
N VAL A 47 3.65 1.73 -1.87
CA VAL A 47 2.69 0.98 -2.67
C VAL A 47 1.46 0.75 -1.80
N ALA A 48 0.29 1.14 -2.31
CA ALA A 48 -0.98 0.88 -1.66
C ALA A 48 -1.65 -0.32 -2.34
N SER A 49 -2.11 -1.28 -1.55
CA SER A 49 -2.88 -2.43 -2.02
C SER A 49 -4.20 -2.54 -1.28
N VAL A 50 -5.20 -3.11 -1.96
CA VAL A 50 -6.54 -3.33 -1.41
C VAL A 50 -7.01 -4.75 -1.71
N LEU A 51 -7.58 -5.39 -0.69
CA LEU A 51 -8.32 -6.63 -0.82
C LEU A 51 -9.81 -6.30 -0.69
N VAL A 52 -10.57 -6.53 -1.77
CA VAL A 52 -12.03 -6.41 -1.74
C VAL A 52 -12.59 -7.75 -1.29
N VAL A 53 -13.34 -7.74 -0.20
CA VAL A 53 -13.98 -8.94 0.36
C VAL A 53 -15.49 -8.74 0.32
N GLU A 54 -16.18 -9.64 -0.36
CA GLU A 54 -17.64 -9.72 -0.37
C GLU A 54 -18.17 -10.28 0.96
N SER A 55 -19.43 -10.02 1.28
CA SER A 55 -20.03 -10.45 2.55
C SER A 55 -20.06 -11.97 2.76
N ASP A 56 -19.96 -12.74 1.67
CA ASP A 56 -19.88 -14.20 1.71
C ASP A 56 -18.45 -14.76 1.65
N GLY A 57 -17.46 -13.89 1.81
CA GLY A 57 -16.05 -14.27 1.93
C GLY A 57 -15.30 -14.43 0.62
N ARG A 58 -15.91 -14.14 -0.54
CA ARG A 58 -15.17 -14.06 -1.81
C ARG A 58 -14.21 -12.87 -1.79
N VAL A 59 -13.03 -13.05 -2.37
CA VAL A 59 -11.98 -12.01 -2.44
C VAL A 59 -11.61 -11.72 -3.89
N LEU A 60 -11.57 -10.46 -4.27
CA LEU A 60 -11.14 -10.02 -5.60
C LEU A 60 -9.62 -10.02 -5.71
N PHE A 61 -9.10 -10.67 -6.74
CA PHE A 61 -7.69 -10.61 -7.15
C PHE A 61 -7.61 -10.19 -8.62
N ALA A 62 -6.59 -9.41 -8.98
CA ALA A 62 -6.23 -9.17 -10.38
C ALA A 62 -5.11 -10.09 -10.82
N ARG A 63 -5.19 -10.55 -12.08
CA ARG A 63 -4.11 -11.28 -12.72
C ARG A 63 -3.19 -10.30 -13.43
N HIS A 64 -1.96 -10.18 -12.95
CA HIS A 64 -0.98 -9.27 -13.50
C HIS A 64 -0.62 -9.66 -14.95
N ARG A 65 -0.96 -8.82 -15.92
CA ARG A 65 -0.81 -9.13 -17.36
C ARG A 65 0.61 -9.53 -17.76
N ARG A 66 1.63 -8.89 -17.17
CA ARG A 66 3.05 -9.13 -17.50
C ARG A 66 3.63 -10.38 -16.82
N TYR A 67 3.14 -10.73 -15.63
CA TYR A 67 3.77 -11.76 -14.78
C TYR A 67 2.91 -13.03 -14.66
N GLY A 68 1.65 -12.97 -15.09
CA GLY A 68 0.71 -14.08 -15.03
C GLY A 68 0.29 -14.49 -13.61
N GLN A 69 0.76 -13.76 -12.59
CA GLN A 69 0.49 -14.00 -11.17
C GLN A 69 -0.79 -13.30 -10.72
N TRP A 70 -1.45 -13.85 -9.72
CA TRP A 70 -2.62 -13.24 -9.08
C TRP A 70 -2.18 -12.47 -7.83
N GLY A 71 -2.73 -11.28 -7.63
CA GLY A 71 -2.49 -10.46 -6.46
C GLY A 71 -3.67 -9.53 -6.12
N PRO A 72 -3.60 -8.81 -4.99
CA PRO A 72 -4.53 -7.73 -4.70
C PRO A 72 -4.45 -6.64 -5.77
N ILE A 73 -5.50 -5.82 -5.85
CA ILE A 73 -5.48 -4.56 -6.60
C ILE A 73 -4.54 -3.59 -5.89
N GLY A 74 -3.79 -2.79 -6.65
CA GLY A 74 -2.95 -1.77 -6.04
C GLY A 74 -1.82 -1.28 -6.93
N GLY A 75 -1.18 -0.21 -6.48
CA GLY A 75 -0.16 0.48 -7.25
C GLY A 75 0.60 1.50 -6.41
N HIS A 76 1.42 2.29 -7.11
CA HIS A 76 2.27 3.28 -6.47
C HIS A 76 1.40 4.43 -5.98
N SER A 77 1.73 4.98 -4.81
CA SER A 77 1.13 6.25 -4.40
C SER A 77 1.62 7.36 -5.32
N GLU A 78 0.69 8.22 -5.75
CA GLU A 78 0.96 9.37 -6.59
C GLU A 78 0.98 10.66 -5.77
N SER A 79 1.58 11.73 -6.29
CA SER A 79 1.70 13.00 -5.55
C SER A 79 0.35 13.66 -5.17
N GLY A 80 -0.74 13.27 -5.83
CA GLY A 80 -2.10 13.74 -5.51
C GLY A 80 -2.78 12.94 -4.40
N ASP A 81 -2.23 11.79 -4.00
CA ASP A 81 -2.82 10.95 -2.98
C ASP A 81 -2.51 11.50 -1.57
N ALA A 82 -3.54 11.87 -0.82
CA ALA A 82 -3.40 12.43 0.53
C ALA A 82 -2.97 11.40 1.58
N SER A 83 -3.19 10.11 1.32
CA SER A 83 -2.86 8.98 2.19
C SER A 83 -2.75 7.67 1.39
N LEU A 84 -2.23 6.61 2.02
CA LEU A 84 -2.28 5.27 1.42
C LEU A 84 -3.71 4.78 1.14
N SER A 85 -4.69 5.20 1.97
CA SER A 85 -6.08 4.83 1.76
C SER A 85 -6.69 5.52 0.54
N THR A 86 -6.30 6.77 0.25
CA THR A 86 -6.70 7.44 -1.01
C THR A 86 -6.04 6.79 -2.21
N SER A 87 -4.75 6.44 -2.12
CA SER A 87 -4.05 5.70 -3.18
C SER A 87 -4.75 4.36 -3.46
N ALA A 88 -5.05 3.58 -2.42
CA ALA A 88 -5.75 2.30 -2.55
C ALA A 88 -7.14 2.44 -3.19
N ALA A 89 -7.90 3.49 -2.84
CA ALA A 89 -9.20 3.76 -3.44
C ALA A 89 -9.10 4.16 -4.92
N ARG A 90 -8.08 4.94 -5.29
CA ARG A 90 -7.79 5.31 -6.69
C ARG A 90 -7.43 4.08 -7.52
N GLU A 91 -6.50 3.26 -7.05
CA GLU A 91 -6.09 2.03 -7.73
C GLU A 91 -7.26 1.05 -7.89
N LEU A 92 -8.15 0.95 -6.89
CA LEU A 92 -9.38 0.17 -7.00
C LEU A 92 -10.29 0.63 -8.14
N LEU A 93 -10.42 1.95 -8.29
CA LEU A 93 -11.20 2.54 -9.37
C LEU A 93 -10.54 2.29 -10.73
N GLU A 94 -9.23 2.45 -10.84
CA GLU A 94 -8.49 2.32 -12.11
C GLU A 94 -8.41 0.87 -12.60
N GLU A 95 -8.09 -0.08 -11.73
CA GLU A 95 -7.85 -1.48 -12.13
C GLU A 95 -9.12 -2.34 -12.14
N ALA A 96 -10.14 -1.98 -11.36
CA ALA A 96 -11.36 -2.77 -11.21
C ALA A 96 -12.66 -2.02 -11.50
N VAL A 97 -12.62 -0.69 -11.70
CA VAL A 97 -13.83 0.14 -11.91
C VAL A 97 -14.80 0.03 -10.73
N LEU A 98 -14.25 -0.06 -9.51
CA LEU A 98 -15.02 -0.18 -8.27
C LEU A 98 -14.79 1.03 -7.36
N VAL A 99 -15.86 1.47 -6.70
CA VAL A 99 -15.81 2.51 -5.67
C VAL A 99 -16.28 1.89 -4.36
N ALA A 100 -15.40 1.91 -3.36
CA ALA A 100 -15.69 1.40 -2.04
C ALA A 100 -14.97 2.24 -0.98
N ARG A 101 -15.51 2.24 0.24
CA ARG A 101 -14.82 2.79 1.39
C ARG A 101 -13.73 1.81 1.83
N VAL A 102 -12.48 2.28 1.85
CA VAL A 102 -11.36 1.51 2.41
C VAL A 102 -11.49 1.46 3.92
N HIS A 103 -11.33 0.27 4.50
CA HIS A 103 -11.34 0.10 5.95
C HIS A 103 -10.13 0.83 6.56
N PRO A 104 -10.30 1.58 7.67
CA PRO A 104 -9.23 2.42 8.21
C PRO A 104 -8.05 1.63 8.78
N ALA A 105 -8.29 0.43 9.32
CA ALA A 105 -7.22 -0.42 9.82
C ALA A 105 -6.55 -1.21 8.68
N PRO A 106 -5.22 -1.14 8.55
CA PRO A 106 -4.49 -1.93 7.57
C PRO A 106 -4.52 -3.42 7.94
N ILE A 107 -4.59 -4.29 6.92
CA ILE A 107 -4.53 -5.74 7.11
C ILE A 107 -3.08 -6.18 7.34
N ASP A 108 -2.13 -5.60 6.60
CA ASP A 108 -0.71 -5.95 6.70
C ASP A 108 0.18 -4.83 6.11
N VAL A 109 1.48 -4.88 6.44
CA VAL A 109 2.54 -4.06 5.83
C VAL A 109 3.69 -4.94 5.35
N ARG A 110 4.22 -4.64 4.16
CA ARG A 110 5.38 -5.35 3.61
C ARG A 110 6.49 -4.37 3.29
N LEU A 111 7.69 -4.70 3.79
CA LEU A 111 8.93 -4.11 3.32
C LEU A 111 9.58 -5.06 2.31
N SER A 112 10.02 -4.52 1.18
CA SER A 112 10.76 -5.30 0.19
C SER A 112 11.87 -4.46 -0.44
N SER A 113 13.04 -5.07 -0.63
CA SER A 113 14.17 -4.48 -1.35
C SER A 113 14.11 -4.74 -2.87
N CYS A 114 12.96 -5.19 -3.37
CA CYS A 114 12.77 -5.45 -4.79
C CYS A 114 12.78 -4.12 -5.56
N ARG A 115 13.65 -3.99 -6.57
CA ARG A 115 13.59 -2.85 -7.48
C ARG A 115 12.25 -2.87 -8.22
N CYS A 116 11.45 -1.82 -8.07
CA CYS A 116 10.30 -1.58 -8.94
C CYS A 116 10.85 -1.47 -10.37
N ARG A 117 10.63 -2.50 -11.18
CA ARG A 117 10.94 -2.43 -12.61
C ARG A 117 9.84 -1.62 -13.26
N THR A 118 10.16 -0.42 -13.72
CA THR A 118 9.29 0.38 -14.58
C THR A 118 8.82 -0.49 -15.75
N ALA A 119 7.54 -0.42 -16.11
CA ALA A 119 7.06 -1.06 -17.32
C ALA A 119 7.80 -0.43 -18.51
N THR A 120 8.58 -1.25 -19.22
CA THR A 120 9.16 -0.93 -20.53
C THR A 120 8.16 -1.19 -21.63
#